data_AF-A0A661A9W3-F1
#
_entry.id   AF-A0A661A9W3-F1
#
_cell.length_a   1.000
_cell.length_b   1.000
_cell.length_c   1.000
_cell.angle_alpha   90.00
_cell.angle_beta   90.00
_cell.angle_gamma   90.00
#
_symmetry.space_group_name_H-M   'P 1'
#
loop_
_entity.id
_entity.type
_entity.pdbx_description
1 polymer ?
#
loop_
_entity_poly.entity_id
_entity_poly.type
_entity_poly.pdbx_seq_one_letter_code
_entity_poly.pdbx_strand_id
1 'polypeptide(L)'
;MRKILLIIPLFLIFAGCSEKGGFADQAKIVKAQSTMIKLRNALEEYRIDKGAYPGPNSDWLKLISPYFTKENPVEPEQITSIKLLLLESENIVTQISGVLGELRRKALFADSSLASDIFQILVPIDSILNKMRLEVGKGKSQEYPDLALYLSKLDTLLGKIDVEEKKDEYLTAMEAEKDHLHSRIEEVRHLIDSLGIIDETLQGYFNDLNKAVDQFYTLAKGEDKTLKYEDIPNTDNLIDGIVSRLDKKKNKKEMENIDTLRDEITNYKRYLLNIEFLDYSKQFQKKIPITKQLATRYREKLRDQTIHANIIMNAYDALDKCRVFINLYKSEKGELPTGNLRQLFEDPEKEDEFDLVMKNLSSDPILELTDDGYVIKAKAKDTEGTEVVFHVRFINKLDEMLKESFSWGPVYQTIDSTKTFFVKARANDSFKTLVTTRPEFIQFKKEEAKK
;
A
#
# COMPACT_ATOMS: atom_id res chain seq x y z
N MET A 1 8.02 83.63 -32.46
CA MET A 1 6.58 83.34 -32.29
C MET A 1 6.46 81.89 -31.85
N ARG A 2 6.16 81.62 -30.56
CA ARG A 2 4.84 81.12 -30.09
C ARG A 2 4.47 79.79 -30.80
N LYS A 3 4.38 78.61 -30.16
CA LYS A 3 3.71 78.26 -28.89
C LYS A 3 3.91 76.77 -28.51
N ILE A 4 4.01 76.54 -27.19
CA ILE A 4 3.33 75.49 -26.38
C ILE A 4 3.92 74.05 -26.34
N LEU A 5 4.41 73.73 -25.13
CA LEU A 5 4.49 72.42 -24.47
C LEU A 5 3.28 71.52 -24.77
N LEU A 6 3.53 70.25 -25.06
CA LEU A 6 2.62 69.18 -24.66
C LEU A 6 3.41 67.98 -24.14
N ILE A 7 3.43 67.94 -22.80
CA ILE A 7 3.54 66.80 -21.89
C ILE A 7 3.23 65.47 -22.60
N ILE A 8 4.26 64.63 -22.78
CA ILE A 8 4.08 63.20 -23.01
C ILE A 8 3.99 62.56 -21.62
N PRO A 9 2.83 62.00 -21.21
CA PRO A 9 2.73 61.32 -19.94
C PRO A 9 3.55 60.04 -20.00
N LEU A 10 4.58 60.02 -19.17
CA LEU A 10 5.29 58.87 -18.64
C LEU A 10 4.28 58.00 -17.86
N PHE A 11 3.42 57.27 -18.58
CA PHE A 11 2.49 56.28 -18.04
C PHE A 11 2.35 55.16 -19.07
N LEU A 12 3.21 54.16 -18.97
CA LEU A 12 2.97 52.75 -19.37
C LEU A 12 4.11 51.84 -18.88
N ILE A 13 4.68 52.13 -17.71
CA ILE A 13 5.36 51.11 -16.89
C ILE A 13 4.28 50.64 -15.91
N PHE A 14 3.39 49.75 -16.35
CA PHE A 14 2.51 48.86 -15.55
C PHE A 14 1.46 48.17 -16.46
N ALA A 15 1.89 47.57 -17.57
CA ALA A 15 1.06 46.60 -18.30
C ALA A 15 1.99 45.54 -18.90
N GLY A 16 2.18 44.43 -18.18
CA GLY A 16 3.02 43.34 -18.65
C GLY A 16 3.51 42.32 -17.62
N CYS A 17 3.16 42.42 -16.33
CA CYS A 17 3.04 41.20 -15.52
C CYS A 17 1.75 40.52 -15.96
N SER A 18 1.79 39.81 -17.08
CA SER A 18 0.71 38.91 -17.48
C SER A 18 0.54 37.88 -16.37
N GLU A 19 -0.66 37.83 -15.80
CA GLU A 19 -1.09 36.80 -14.86
C GLU A 19 -0.54 35.45 -15.32
N LYS A 20 0.40 34.87 -14.57
CA LYS A 20 0.71 33.46 -14.76
C LYS A 20 -0.56 32.73 -14.32
N GLY A 21 -1.20 32.04 -15.26
CA GLY A 21 -2.32 31.18 -14.94
C GLY A 21 -1.99 30.27 -13.76
N GLY A 22 -3.00 29.92 -12.97
CA GLY A 22 -2.83 29.12 -11.77
C GLY A 22 -2.21 27.74 -12.07
N PHE A 23 -2.01 26.92 -11.03
CA PHE A 23 -1.39 25.58 -11.15
C PHE A 23 -1.93 24.72 -12.32
N ALA A 24 -3.22 24.84 -12.66
CA ALA A 24 -3.83 24.15 -13.80
C ALA A 24 -3.22 24.54 -15.16
N ASP A 25 -2.89 25.82 -15.38
CA ASP A 25 -2.26 26.27 -16.62
C ASP A 25 -0.80 25.84 -16.73
N GLN A 26 -0.08 25.82 -15.61
CA GLN A 26 1.27 25.25 -15.57
C GLN A 26 1.26 23.76 -15.91
N ALA A 27 0.31 22.98 -15.38
CA ALA A 27 0.15 21.57 -15.70
C ALA A 27 -0.16 21.36 -17.20
N LYS A 28 -1.00 22.20 -17.81
CA LYS A 28 -1.31 22.15 -19.25
C LYS A 28 -0.09 22.49 -20.12
N ILE A 29 0.73 23.46 -19.73
CA ILE A 29 1.99 23.79 -20.42
C ILE A 29 2.96 22.61 -20.35
N VAL A 30 3.14 22.01 -19.16
CA VAL A 30 4.00 20.83 -18.97
C VAL A 30 3.50 19.65 -19.80
N LYS A 31 2.19 19.40 -19.84
CA LYS A 31 1.58 18.37 -20.71
C LYS A 31 1.89 18.62 -22.18
N ALA A 32 1.74 19.86 -22.65
CA ALA A 32 2.04 20.25 -24.03
C ALA A 32 3.54 20.08 -24.37
N GLN A 33 4.44 20.40 -23.46
CA GLN A 33 5.89 20.17 -23.63
C GLN A 33 6.22 18.67 -23.68
N SER A 34 5.62 17.85 -22.80
CA SER A 34 5.77 16.39 -22.83
C SER A 34 5.30 15.80 -24.17
N THR A 35 4.18 16.27 -24.68
CA THR A 35 3.65 15.87 -25.99
C THR A 35 4.59 16.28 -27.14
N MET A 36 5.20 17.47 -27.09
CA MET A 36 6.21 17.89 -28.06
C MET A 36 7.45 17.00 -28.07
N ILE A 37 7.90 16.53 -26.90
CA ILE A 37 9.02 15.58 -26.79
C ILE A 37 8.65 14.26 -27.47
N LYS A 38 7.43 13.75 -27.25
CA LYS A 38 6.96 12.51 -27.90
C LYS A 38 6.88 12.65 -29.43
N LEU A 39 6.37 13.78 -29.93
CA LEU A 39 6.36 14.07 -31.38
C LEU A 39 7.76 14.11 -31.98
N ARG A 40 8.73 14.71 -31.27
CA ARG A 40 10.13 14.69 -31.68
C ARG A 40 10.66 13.26 -31.76
N ASN A 41 10.47 12.46 -30.71
CA ASN A 41 11.01 11.10 -30.67
C ASN A 41 10.43 10.24 -31.81
N ALA A 42 9.12 10.34 -32.07
CA ALA A 42 8.49 9.65 -33.19
C ALA A 42 9.04 10.11 -34.56
N LEU A 43 9.35 11.41 -34.72
CA LEU A 43 10.01 11.93 -35.92
C LEU A 43 11.44 11.41 -36.08
N GLU A 44 12.19 11.24 -34.98
CA GLU A 44 13.52 10.63 -35.00
C GLU A 44 13.46 9.15 -35.38
N GLU A 45 12.54 8.39 -34.78
CA GLU A 45 12.31 6.97 -35.12
C GLU A 45 11.92 6.82 -36.60
N TYR A 46 11.00 7.67 -37.09
CA TYR A 46 10.66 7.70 -38.52
C TYR A 46 11.89 7.95 -39.42
N ARG A 47 12.79 8.86 -39.03
CA ARG A 47 14.01 9.14 -39.78
C ARG A 47 14.97 7.94 -39.77
N ILE A 48 15.09 7.24 -38.65
CA ILE A 48 15.92 6.04 -38.55
C ILE A 48 15.38 4.96 -39.51
N ASP A 49 14.08 4.76 -39.54
CA ASP A 49 13.44 3.72 -40.35
C ASP A 49 13.40 4.03 -41.86
N LYS A 50 13.23 5.31 -42.22
CA LYS A 50 13.01 5.76 -43.60
C LYS A 50 14.19 6.52 -44.21
N GLY A 51 15.24 6.74 -43.43
CA GLY A 51 16.44 7.49 -43.82
C GLY A 51 16.29 9.02 -43.86
N ALA A 52 15.08 9.56 -43.72
CA ALA A 52 14.78 10.99 -43.74
C ALA A 52 13.50 11.31 -42.93
N TYR A 53 13.37 12.53 -42.41
CA TYR A 53 12.12 13.06 -41.86
C TYR A 53 11.05 13.21 -42.96
N PRO A 54 9.76 13.31 -42.58
CA PRO A 54 8.67 13.52 -43.54
C PRO A 54 8.91 14.74 -44.45
N GLY A 55 8.67 14.58 -45.75
CA GLY A 55 8.89 15.65 -46.74
C GLY A 55 7.97 16.87 -46.54
N PRO A 56 8.32 18.03 -47.14
CA PRO A 56 7.45 19.20 -47.12
C PRO A 56 6.09 18.87 -47.78
N ASN A 57 5.00 19.31 -47.16
CA ASN A 57 3.60 19.05 -47.56
C ASN A 57 3.10 17.60 -47.39
N SER A 58 3.86 16.74 -46.71
CA SER A 58 3.34 15.43 -46.31
C SER A 58 2.37 15.54 -45.12
N ASP A 59 1.43 14.59 -45.02
CA ASP A 59 0.67 14.37 -43.80
C ASP A 59 1.56 13.65 -42.77
N TRP A 60 2.50 14.42 -42.21
CA TRP A 60 3.52 13.93 -41.28
C TRP A 60 2.90 13.28 -40.04
N LEU A 61 1.73 13.75 -39.58
CA LEU A 61 1.02 13.14 -38.46
C LEU A 61 0.58 11.72 -38.80
N LYS A 62 0.01 11.50 -39.99
CA LYS A 62 -0.34 10.15 -40.46
C LYS A 62 0.89 9.26 -40.60
N LEU A 63 2.02 9.82 -41.04
CA LEU A 63 3.29 9.08 -41.21
C LEU A 63 3.92 8.67 -39.88
N ILE A 64 3.86 9.51 -38.85
CA ILE A 64 4.38 9.18 -37.52
C ILE A 64 3.35 8.48 -36.62
N SER A 65 2.08 8.45 -37.03
CA SER A 65 0.99 7.82 -36.27
C SER A 65 1.33 6.41 -35.78
N PRO A 66 1.94 5.51 -36.58
CA PRO A 66 2.30 4.16 -36.12
C PRO A 66 3.21 4.11 -34.88
N TYR A 67 4.04 5.13 -34.65
CA TYR A 67 4.95 5.22 -33.49
C TYR A 67 4.22 5.61 -32.18
N PHE A 68 2.93 5.96 -32.27
CA PHE A 68 2.07 6.24 -31.12
C PHE A 68 1.14 5.07 -30.76
N THR A 69 1.24 3.98 -31.52
CA THR A 69 0.51 2.75 -31.24
C THR A 69 1.06 2.10 -29.97
N LYS A 70 0.20 1.92 -28.97
CA LYS A 70 0.53 1.24 -27.73
C LYS A 70 -0.29 -0.01 -27.57
N GLU A 71 0.31 -1.02 -26.96
CA GLU A 71 -0.42 -2.16 -26.44
C GLU A 71 -1.36 -1.72 -25.31
N ASN A 72 -2.60 -2.13 -25.40
CA ASN A 72 -3.60 -2.00 -24.37
C ASN A 72 -4.20 -3.39 -24.10
N PRO A 73 -3.73 -4.08 -23.06
CA PRO A 73 -4.39 -5.29 -22.57
C PRO A 73 -5.87 -5.01 -22.30
N VAL A 74 -6.73 -5.87 -22.84
CA VAL A 74 -8.18 -5.81 -22.60
C VAL A 74 -8.54 -6.98 -21.72
N GLU A 75 -9.00 -6.66 -20.51
CA GLU A 75 -9.42 -7.67 -19.56
C GLU A 75 -10.80 -8.25 -19.93
N PRO A 76 -10.91 -9.58 -20.12
CA PRO A 76 -12.19 -10.22 -20.33
C PRO A 76 -13.11 -10.12 -19.11
N GLU A 77 -14.44 -10.08 -19.33
CA GLU A 77 -15.43 -10.05 -18.25
C GLU A 77 -15.27 -11.22 -17.29
N GLN A 78 -15.03 -12.43 -17.80
CA GLN A 78 -14.76 -13.62 -16.98
C GLN A 78 -13.60 -13.42 -16.01
N ILE A 79 -12.50 -12.80 -16.46
CA ILE A 79 -11.33 -12.51 -15.63
C ILE A 79 -11.68 -11.47 -14.55
N THR A 80 -12.50 -10.48 -14.89
CA THR A 80 -13.01 -9.50 -13.92
C THR A 80 -13.84 -10.20 -12.83
N SER A 81 -14.75 -11.09 -13.21
CA SER A 81 -15.56 -11.87 -12.25
C SER A 81 -14.70 -12.75 -11.33
N ILE A 82 -13.68 -13.41 -11.90
CA ILE A 82 -12.72 -14.23 -11.15
C ILE A 82 -11.96 -13.37 -10.12
N LYS A 83 -11.48 -12.18 -10.50
CA LYS A 83 -10.80 -11.27 -9.57
C LYS A 83 -11.72 -10.84 -8.42
N LEU A 84 -12.98 -10.53 -8.69
CA LEU A 84 -13.95 -10.16 -7.66
C LEU A 84 -14.18 -11.30 -6.65
N LEU A 85 -14.26 -12.55 -7.13
CA LEU A 85 -14.36 -13.73 -6.26
C LEU A 85 -13.11 -13.91 -5.37
N LEU A 86 -11.91 -13.75 -5.94
CA LEU A 86 -10.66 -13.83 -5.19
C LEU A 86 -10.58 -12.71 -4.13
N LEU A 87 -10.94 -11.49 -4.49
CA LEU A 87 -11.00 -10.35 -3.57
C LEU A 87 -12.01 -10.57 -2.43
N GLU A 88 -13.19 -11.11 -2.72
CA GLU A 88 -14.16 -11.47 -1.69
C GLU A 88 -13.58 -12.49 -0.69
N SER A 89 -12.91 -13.51 -1.21
CA SER A 89 -12.32 -14.58 -0.40
C SER A 89 -11.15 -14.08 0.44
N GLU A 90 -10.30 -13.22 -0.12
CA GLU A 90 -9.22 -12.54 0.60
C GLU A 90 -9.76 -11.64 1.70
N ASN A 91 -10.83 -10.89 1.41
CA ASN A 91 -11.48 -10.02 2.38
C ASN A 91 -12.05 -10.82 3.56
N ILE A 92 -12.68 -11.98 3.31
CA ILE A 92 -13.15 -12.88 4.38
C ILE A 92 -11.99 -13.30 5.30
N VAL A 93 -10.90 -13.81 4.73
CA VAL A 93 -9.73 -14.26 5.52
C VAL A 93 -9.12 -13.08 6.30
N THR A 94 -9.05 -11.90 5.69
CA THR A 94 -8.52 -10.68 6.30
C THR A 94 -9.39 -10.21 7.47
N GLN A 95 -10.71 -10.19 7.31
CA GLN A 95 -11.63 -9.82 8.39
C GLN A 95 -11.52 -10.76 9.59
N ILE A 96 -11.54 -12.07 9.35
CA ILE A 96 -11.38 -13.06 10.42
C ILE A 96 -10.03 -12.87 11.13
N SER A 97 -8.96 -12.67 10.36
CA SER A 97 -7.61 -12.42 10.89
C SER A 97 -7.53 -11.13 11.72
N GLY A 98 -8.20 -10.06 11.27
CA GLY A 98 -8.23 -8.77 11.96
C GLY A 98 -8.91 -8.87 13.32
N VAL A 99 -10.09 -9.53 13.35
CA VAL A 99 -10.85 -9.78 14.58
C VAL A 99 -10.02 -10.59 15.59
N LEU A 100 -9.39 -11.68 15.15
CA LEU A 100 -8.59 -12.54 16.03
C LEU A 100 -7.26 -11.92 16.43
N GLY A 101 -6.65 -11.10 15.56
CA GLY A 101 -5.44 -10.37 15.87
C GLY A 101 -5.65 -9.30 16.94
N GLU A 102 -6.83 -8.69 16.99
CA GLU A 102 -7.22 -7.78 18.07
C GLU A 102 -7.37 -8.53 19.40
N LEU A 103 -8.06 -9.68 19.41
CA LEU A 103 -8.13 -10.52 20.61
C LEU A 103 -6.75 -10.95 21.09
N ARG A 104 -5.85 -11.35 20.19
CA ARG A 104 -4.48 -11.73 20.55
C ARG A 104 -3.76 -10.63 21.33
N ARG A 105 -3.86 -9.39 20.85
CA ARG A 105 -3.22 -8.23 21.51
C ARG A 105 -3.84 -7.99 22.88
N LYS A 106 -5.16 -8.04 22.99
CA LYS A 106 -5.88 -7.80 24.25
C LYS A 106 -5.73 -8.95 25.25
N ALA A 107 -5.54 -10.19 24.80
CA ALA A 107 -5.30 -11.35 25.67
C ALA A 107 -4.00 -11.24 26.49
N LEU A 108 -3.04 -10.41 26.09
CA LEU A 108 -1.84 -10.10 26.90
C LEU A 108 -2.18 -9.35 28.19
N PHE A 109 -3.36 -8.74 28.25
CA PHE A 109 -3.89 -8.07 29.43
C PHE A 109 -4.81 -8.97 30.26
N ALA A 110 -4.99 -10.24 29.89
CA ALA A 110 -5.71 -11.18 30.74
C ALA A 110 -4.80 -11.67 31.89
N ASP A 111 -5.41 -12.28 32.91
CA ASP A 111 -4.65 -13.07 33.88
C ASP A 111 -3.89 -14.20 33.16
N SER A 112 -2.76 -14.61 33.75
CA SER A 112 -1.82 -15.53 33.07
C SER A 112 -2.44 -16.87 32.69
N SER A 113 -3.37 -17.39 33.51
CA SER A 113 -4.11 -18.62 33.21
C SER A 113 -5.01 -18.45 32.00
N LEU A 114 -5.87 -17.44 32.01
CA LEU A 114 -6.81 -17.18 30.91
C LEU A 114 -6.09 -16.81 29.62
N ALA A 115 -5.03 -16.01 29.69
CA ALA A 115 -4.17 -15.70 28.56
C ALA A 115 -3.65 -16.99 27.92
N SER A 116 -3.07 -17.90 28.72
CA SER A 116 -2.57 -19.20 28.26
C SER A 116 -3.66 -20.01 27.55
N ASP A 117 -4.86 -20.12 28.13
CA ASP A 117 -5.97 -20.87 27.53
C ASP A 117 -6.43 -20.27 26.20
N ILE A 118 -6.48 -18.93 26.10
CA ILE A 118 -6.78 -18.24 24.84
C ILE A 118 -5.70 -18.53 23.80
N PHE A 119 -4.42 -18.42 24.14
CA PHE A 119 -3.33 -18.66 23.20
C PHE A 119 -3.30 -20.11 22.70
N GLN A 120 -3.59 -21.09 23.55
CA GLN A 120 -3.72 -22.50 23.13
C GLN A 120 -4.79 -22.71 22.05
N ILE A 121 -5.85 -21.89 22.04
CA ILE A 121 -6.89 -21.90 21.00
C ILE A 121 -6.49 -21.07 19.77
N LEU A 122 -5.80 -19.94 19.96
CA LEU A 122 -5.39 -19.05 18.86
C LEU A 122 -4.29 -19.63 17.97
N VAL A 123 -3.34 -20.39 18.53
CA VAL A 123 -2.23 -21.00 17.78
C VAL A 123 -2.71 -21.90 16.62
N PRO A 124 -3.63 -22.87 16.82
CA PRO A 124 -4.14 -23.66 15.71
C PRO A 124 -4.97 -22.83 14.73
N ILE A 125 -5.67 -21.79 15.20
CA ILE A 125 -6.40 -20.86 14.33
C ILE A 125 -5.44 -20.13 13.37
N ASP A 126 -4.28 -19.66 13.83
CA ASP A 126 -3.29 -19.02 12.97
C ASP A 126 -2.79 -19.95 11.86
N SER A 127 -2.54 -21.21 12.20
CA SER A 127 -2.15 -22.24 11.23
C SER A 127 -3.24 -22.42 10.17
N ILE A 128 -4.51 -22.48 10.58
CA ILE A 128 -5.65 -22.58 9.66
C ILE A 128 -5.74 -21.34 8.75
N LEU A 129 -5.66 -20.14 9.31
CA LEU A 129 -5.73 -18.90 8.53
C LEU A 129 -4.57 -18.77 7.53
N ASN A 130 -3.37 -19.19 7.90
CA ASN A 130 -2.23 -19.23 6.98
C ASN A 130 -2.49 -20.19 5.82
N LYS A 131 -3.09 -21.36 6.08
CA LYS A 131 -3.47 -22.30 5.02
C LYS A 131 -4.57 -21.74 4.12
N MET A 132 -5.58 -21.07 4.68
CA MET A 132 -6.60 -20.36 3.90
C MET A 132 -5.98 -19.27 3.01
N ARG A 133 -5.00 -18.49 3.51
CA ARG A 133 -4.27 -17.50 2.70
C ARG A 133 -3.50 -18.14 1.54
N LEU A 134 -2.93 -19.33 1.75
CA LEU A 134 -2.26 -20.07 0.68
C LEU A 134 -3.25 -20.59 -0.38
N GLU A 135 -4.45 -20.99 0.01
CA GLU A 135 -5.51 -21.34 -0.93
C GLU A 135 -5.94 -20.13 -1.76
N VAL A 136 -6.27 -19.02 -1.09
CA VAL A 136 -6.72 -17.77 -1.75
C VAL A 136 -5.63 -17.19 -2.65
N GLY A 137 -4.39 -17.15 -2.17
CA GLY A 137 -3.29 -16.46 -2.86
C GLY A 137 -2.50 -17.32 -3.85
N LYS A 138 -2.53 -18.66 -3.72
CA LYS A 138 -1.73 -19.56 -4.58
C LYS A 138 -2.54 -20.68 -5.24
N GLY A 139 -3.85 -20.77 -4.99
CA GLY A 139 -4.69 -21.82 -5.57
C GLY A 139 -4.28 -23.23 -5.14
N LYS A 140 -3.63 -23.36 -3.98
CA LYS A 140 -3.16 -24.66 -3.46
C LYS A 140 -4.08 -25.16 -2.39
N SER A 141 -4.88 -26.18 -2.68
CA SER A 141 -5.71 -26.87 -1.68
C SER A 141 -4.87 -27.27 -0.46
N GLN A 142 -5.34 -26.94 0.73
CA GLN A 142 -4.69 -27.28 2.00
C GLN A 142 -5.65 -28.07 2.87
N GLU A 143 -5.16 -29.11 3.53
CA GLU A 143 -5.95 -29.77 4.57
C GLU A 143 -5.83 -29.03 5.88
N TYR A 144 -6.98 -28.64 6.44
CA TYR A 144 -7.06 -28.07 7.78
C TYR A 144 -8.41 -28.33 8.45
N PRO A 145 -8.41 -28.43 9.79
CA PRO A 145 -9.64 -28.56 10.58
C PRO A 145 -10.64 -27.42 10.34
N ASP A 146 -11.90 -27.63 10.70
CA ASP A 146 -12.89 -26.55 10.63
C ASP A 146 -12.57 -25.41 11.61
N LEU A 147 -12.34 -24.22 11.07
CA LEU A 147 -12.10 -23.01 11.85
C LEU A 147 -13.29 -22.69 12.77
N ALA A 148 -14.53 -22.96 12.33
CA ALA A 148 -15.72 -22.73 13.13
C ALA A 148 -15.73 -23.54 14.45
N LEU A 149 -15.07 -24.70 14.47
CA LEU A 149 -14.90 -25.51 15.68
C LEU A 149 -14.02 -24.80 16.72
N TYR A 150 -12.89 -24.22 16.29
CA TYR A 150 -12.00 -23.49 17.20
C TYR A 150 -12.62 -22.18 17.67
N LEU A 151 -13.34 -21.48 16.80
CA LEU A 151 -14.14 -20.32 17.19
C LEU A 151 -15.21 -20.69 18.23
N SER A 152 -15.79 -21.89 18.17
CA SER A 152 -16.72 -22.39 19.20
C SER A 152 -16.04 -22.67 20.54
N LYS A 153 -14.81 -23.20 20.53
CA LYS A 153 -14.02 -23.38 21.75
C LYS A 153 -13.72 -22.04 22.41
N LEU A 154 -13.38 -21.04 21.61
CA LEU A 154 -13.12 -19.68 22.09
C LEU A 154 -14.38 -19.04 22.69
N ASP A 155 -15.52 -19.19 22.00
CA ASP A 155 -16.84 -18.76 22.49
C ASP A 155 -17.17 -19.37 23.85
N THR A 156 -16.95 -20.68 23.99
CA THR A 156 -17.17 -21.42 25.23
C THR A 156 -16.23 -20.98 26.35
N LEU A 157 -14.95 -20.75 26.03
CA LEU A 157 -13.96 -20.30 27.01
C LEU A 157 -14.35 -18.92 27.56
N LEU A 158 -14.61 -17.96 26.67
CA LEU A 158 -14.97 -16.61 27.06
C LEU A 158 -16.34 -16.59 27.77
N GLY A 159 -17.30 -17.41 27.33
CA GLY A 159 -18.65 -17.48 27.91
C GLY A 159 -18.69 -18.00 29.35
N LYS A 160 -17.61 -18.62 29.84
CA LYS A 160 -17.48 -19.05 31.24
C LYS A 160 -16.99 -17.96 32.17
N ILE A 161 -16.53 -16.82 31.64
CA ILE A 161 -16.02 -15.71 32.44
C ILE A 161 -17.23 -14.95 32.99
N ASP A 162 -17.38 -14.94 34.31
CA ASP A 162 -18.24 -13.95 34.97
C ASP A 162 -17.51 -12.60 34.97
N VAL A 163 -17.83 -11.79 33.96
CA VAL A 163 -17.18 -10.51 33.72
C VAL A 163 -17.44 -9.53 34.86
N GLU A 164 -18.65 -9.53 35.42
CA GLU A 164 -19.01 -8.55 36.46
C GLU A 164 -18.35 -8.94 37.78
N GLU A 165 -18.41 -10.23 38.18
CA GLU A 165 -17.72 -10.72 39.38
C GLU A 165 -16.22 -10.46 39.30
N LYS A 166 -15.57 -10.77 38.17
CA LYS A 166 -14.13 -10.55 38.00
C LYS A 166 -13.73 -9.08 38.00
N LYS A 167 -14.58 -8.20 37.48
CA LYS A 167 -14.35 -6.76 37.56
C LYS A 167 -14.44 -6.27 39.00
N ASP A 168 -15.44 -6.70 39.74
CA ASP A 168 -15.62 -6.33 41.15
C ASP A 168 -14.43 -6.81 42.00
N GLU A 169 -13.91 -8.02 41.74
CA GLU A 169 -12.66 -8.51 42.36
C GLU A 169 -11.49 -7.56 42.11
N TYR A 170 -11.25 -7.16 40.85
CA TYR A 170 -10.15 -6.27 40.50
C TYR A 170 -10.33 -4.85 41.04
N LEU A 171 -11.55 -4.32 41.03
CA LEU A 171 -11.85 -3.00 41.60
C LEU A 171 -11.65 -2.98 43.11
N THR A 172 -12.07 -4.04 43.81
CA THR A 172 -11.86 -4.18 45.26
C THR A 172 -10.37 -4.26 45.59
N ALA A 173 -9.60 -5.02 44.80
CA ALA A 173 -8.14 -5.09 44.96
C ALA A 173 -7.48 -3.73 44.71
N MET A 174 -7.87 -3.02 43.65
CA MET A 174 -7.38 -1.67 43.36
C MET A 174 -7.74 -0.67 44.45
N GLU A 175 -8.93 -0.75 45.04
CA GLU A 175 -9.33 0.13 46.14
C GLU A 175 -8.45 -0.09 47.37
N ALA A 176 -8.21 -1.35 47.73
CA ALA A 176 -7.38 -1.71 48.87
C ALA A 176 -5.90 -1.32 48.69
N GLU A 177 -5.36 -1.44 47.48
CA GLU A 177 -3.94 -1.16 47.19
C GLU A 177 -3.66 0.32 46.93
N LYS A 178 -4.69 1.11 46.57
CA LYS A 178 -4.55 2.54 46.28
C LYS A 178 -3.87 3.32 47.41
N ASP A 179 -4.39 3.18 48.63
CA ASP A 179 -3.87 3.90 49.80
C ASP A 179 -2.46 3.42 50.18
N HIS A 180 -2.18 2.14 49.95
CA HIS A 180 -0.85 1.58 50.14
C HIS A 180 0.17 2.22 49.17
N LEU A 181 -0.19 2.37 47.90
CA LEU A 181 0.68 3.01 46.90
C LEU A 181 0.93 4.48 47.20
N HIS A 182 -0.09 5.24 47.59
CA HIS A 182 0.13 6.63 48.02
C HIS A 182 1.11 6.70 49.19
N SER A 183 0.95 5.84 50.18
CA SER A 183 1.87 5.74 51.32
C SER A 183 3.28 5.39 50.87
N ARG A 184 3.42 4.41 49.96
CA ARG A 184 4.70 3.98 49.41
C ARG A 184 5.41 5.06 48.61
N ILE A 185 4.67 5.82 47.79
CA ILE A 185 5.20 6.94 47.02
C ILE A 185 5.79 7.98 47.98
N GLU A 186 5.07 8.33 49.06
CA GLU A 186 5.58 9.27 50.06
C GLU A 186 6.77 8.70 50.86
N GLU A 187 6.80 7.40 51.17
CA GLU A 187 7.96 6.76 51.79
C GLU A 187 9.22 6.89 50.92
N VAL A 188 9.11 6.55 49.63
CA VAL A 188 10.21 6.68 48.67
C VAL A 188 10.63 8.14 48.53
N ARG A 189 9.67 9.06 48.48
CA ARG A 189 9.95 10.50 48.47
C ARG A 189 10.75 10.92 49.70
N HIS A 190 10.35 10.53 50.90
CA HIS A 190 11.09 10.85 52.13
C HIS A 190 12.51 10.26 52.16
N LEU A 191 12.69 9.05 51.62
CA LEU A 191 14.02 8.46 51.47
C LEU A 191 14.90 9.30 50.55
N ILE A 192 14.37 9.78 49.41
CA ILE A 192 15.12 10.64 48.49
C ILE A 192 15.37 12.03 49.11
N ASP A 193 14.42 12.57 49.88
CA ASP A 193 14.58 13.85 50.56
C ASP A 193 15.75 13.83 51.55
N SER A 194 15.96 12.70 52.22
CA SER A 194 17.09 12.51 53.15
C SER A 194 18.47 12.64 52.47
N LEU A 195 18.53 12.50 51.14
CA LEU A 195 19.75 12.72 50.34
C LEU A 195 20.00 14.20 50.03
N GLY A 196 19.03 15.09 50.30
CA GLY A 196 19.13 16.52 50.05
C GLY A 196 19.10 16.90 48.56
N ILE A 197 18.54 16.05 47.70
CA ILE A 197 18.54 16.22 46.24
C ILE A 197 17.16 16.59 45.66
N ILE A 198 16.11 16.68 46.49
CA ILE A 198 14.76 17.01 46.01
C ILE A 198 14.71 18.47 45.53
N ASP A 199 14.38 18.64 44.25
CA ASP A 199 14.07 19.91 43.60
C ASP A 199 12.59 19.93 43.14
N GLU A 200 12.13 21.06 42.59
CA GLU A 200 10.77 21.20 42.05
C GLU A 200 10.43 20.15 40.99
N THR A 201 11.43 19.68 40.22
CA THR A 201 11.22 18.67 39.18
C THR A 201 10.93 17.29 39.79
N LEU A 202 11.73 16.87 40.78
CA LEU A 202 11.49 15.62 41.52
C LEU A 202 10.17 15.67 42.28
N GLN A 203 9.81 16.81 42.88
CA GLN A 203 8.49 16.99 43.48
C GLN A 203 7.37 16.83 42.44
N GLY A 204 7.55 17.39 41.24
CA GLY A 204 6.65 17.19 40.11
C GLY A 204 6.45 15.71 39.77
N TYR A 205 7.53 14.92 39.71
CA TYR A 205 7.44 13.49 39.41
C TYR A 205 6.65 12.71 40.47
N PHE A 206 6.88 12.95 41.76
CA PHE A 206 6.12 12.30 42.82
C PHE A 206 4.64 12.69 42.82
N ASN A 207 4.33 13.96 42.57
CA ASN A 207 2.95 14.43 42.43
C ASN A 207 2.25 13.78 41.24
N ASP A 208 2.93 13.67 40.10
CA ASP A 208 2.39 13.02 38.90
C ASP A 208 2.23 11.50 39.08
N LEU A 209 3.07 10.84 39.89
CA LEU A 209 2.90 9.44 40.26
C LEU A 209 1.63 9.23 41.11
N ASN A 210 1.42 10.05 42.14
CA ASN A 210 0.20 10.02 42.94
C ASN A 210 -1.05 10.26 42.07
N LYS A 211 -0.97 11.26 41.19
CA LYS A 211 -2.05 11.55 40.22
C LYS A 211 -2.31 10.36 39.28
N ALA A 212 -1.28 9.68 38.82
CA ALA A 212 -1.44 8.51 37.96
C ALA A 212 -2.16 7.36 38.69
N VAL A 213 -1.80 7.09 39.95
CA VAL A 213 -2.48 6.09 40.80
C VAL A 213 -3.98 6.41 40.93
N ASP A 214 -4.33 7.66 41.25
CA ASP A 214 -5.72 8.11 41.30
C ASP A 214 -6.45 7.91 39.96
N GLN A 215 -5.83 8.35 38.87
CA GLN A 215 -6.41 8.30 37.53
C GLN A 215 -6.61 6.86 37.03
N PHE A 216 -5.70 5.93 37.36
CA PHE A 216 -5.89 4.51 37.03
C PHE A 216 -7.14 3.95 37.70
N TYR A 217 -7.37 4.26 38.97
CA TYR A 217 -8.56 3.80 39.70
C TYR A 217 -9.85 4.44 39.18
N THR A 218 -9.84 5.77 38.96
CA THR A 218 -10.99 6.48 38.39
C THR A 218 -11.37 5.95 37.02
N LEU A 219 -10.37 5.67 36.17
CA LEU A 219 -10.58 5.07 34.86
C LEU A 219 -11.14 3.65 34.97
N ALA A 220 -10.61 2.82 35.88
CA ALA A 220 -11.08 1.46 36.11
C ALA A 220 -12.56 1.40 36.54
N LYS A 221 -12.99 2.34 37.39
CA LYS A 221 -14.40 2.47 37.81
C LYS A 221 -15.32 3.03 36.73
N GLY A 222 -14.77 3.65 35.69
CA GLY A 222 -15.54 4.33 34.65
C GLY A 222 -16.30 5.57 35.15
N GLU A 223 -15.82 6.20 36.22
CA GLU A 223 -16.44 7.39 36.84
C GLU A 223 -16.25 8.65 35.99
N ASP A 224 -15.14 8.74 35.23
CA ASP A 224 -14.86 9.84 34.30
C ASP A 224 -14.77 9.32 32.86
N LYS A 225 -15.75 9.70 32.03
CA LYS A 225 -15.80 9.33 30.60
C LYS A 225 -14.91 10.18 29.70
N THR A 226 -14.37 11.28 30.22
CA THR A 226 -13.48 12.19 29.49
C THR A 226 -12.02 11.81 29.64
N LEU A 227 -11.66 11.21 30.78
CA LEU A 227 -10.34 10.66 31.05
C LEU A 227 -10.04 9.50 30.09
N LYS A 228 -8.94 9.60 29.37
CA LYS A 228 -8.41 8.49 28.57
C LYS A 228 -7.11 7.99 29.17
N TYR A 229 -6.80 6.73 28.89
CA TYR A 229 -5.56 6.12 29.35
C TYR A 229 -4.31 6.89 28.87
N GLU A 230 -4.36 7.47 27.67
CA GLU A 230 -3.26 8.28 27.11
C GLU A 230 -3.03 9.60 27.87
N ASP A 231 -4.01 10.07 28.65
CA ASP A 231 -3.92 11.29 29.45
C ASP A 231 -3.28 11.03 30.83
N ILE A 232 -3.08 9.76 31.20
CA ILE A 232 -2.47 9.38 32.47
C ILE A 232 -0.94 9.53 32.36
N PRO A 233 -0.26 10.17 33.33
CA PRO A 233 1.19 10.29 33.34
C PRO A 233 1.88 8.94 33.18
N ASN A 234 2.88 8.87 32.30
CA ASN A 234 3.64 7.66 32.08
C ASN A 234 4.54 7.38 33.29
N THR A 235 4.10 6.45 34.15
CA THR A 235 4.78 6.08 35.39
C THR A 235 6.22 5.62 35.19
N ASP A 236 6.53 4.91 34.10
CA ASP A 236 7.89 4.44 33.83
C ASP A 236 8.82 5.63 33.56
N ASN A 237 8.36 6.61 32.77
CA ASN A 237 9.12 7.83 32.50
C ASN A 237 9.33 8.67 33.77
N LEU A 238 8.32 8.75 34.65
CA LEU A 238 8.43 9.46 35.92
C LEU A 238 9.46 8.79 36.84
N ILE A 239 9.39 7.45 36.95
CA ILE A 239 10.34 6.67 37.76
C ILE A 239 11.75 6.77 37.17
N ASP A 240 11.92 6.68 35.86
CA ASP A 240 13.23 6.86 35.21
C ASP A 240 13.77 8.28 35.44
N GLY A 241 12.88 9.28 35.45
CA GLY A 241 13.21 10.65 35.85
C GLY A 241 13.78 10.72 37.26
N ILE A 242 13.16 10.03 38.22
CA ILE A 242 13.66 9.93 39.61
C ILE A 242 15.01 9.21 39.66
N VAL A 243 15.10 8.03 39.03
CA VAL A 243 16.32 7.21 38.99
C VAL A 243 17.51 7.98 38.39
N SER A 244 17.27 8.82 37.38
CA SER A 244 18.32 9.60 36.71
C SER A 244 19.04 10.58 37.64
N ARG A 245 18.44 10.93 38.79
CA ARG A 245 19.01 11.83 39.78
C ARG A 245 19.86 11.12 40.84
N LEU A 246 19.90 9.79 40.82
CA LEU A 246 20.61 8.98 41.82
C LEU A 246 21.97 8.48 41.28
N ASP A 247 22.98 8.46 42.17
CA ASP A 247 24.25 7.79 41.89
C ASP A 247 24.08 6.29 42.16
N LYS A 248 24.03 5.49 41.09
CA LYS A 248 23.84 4.03 41.15
C LYS A 248 24.78 3.30 42.11
N LYS A 249 26.00 3.82 42.36
CA LYS A 249 26.96 3.19 43.28
C LYS A 249 26.72 3.58 44.73
N LYS A 250 26.21 4.79 44.98
CA LYS A 250 26.03 5.33 46.34
C LYS A 250 24.62 5.12 46.88
N ASN A 251 23.61 5.09 46.02
CA ASN A 251 22.19 5.10 46.38
C ASN A 251 21.52 3.75 46.13
N LYS A 252 22.23 2.64 46.41
CA LYS A 252 21.74 1.29 46.08
C LYS A 252 20.41 0.97 46.77
N LYS A 253 20.25 1.36 48.04
CA LYS A 253 19.04 1.08 48.82
C LYS A 253 17.84 1.86 48.30
N GLU A 254 18.03 3.12 47.93
CA GLU A 254 16.96 3.95 47.35
C GLU A 254 16.55 3.42 45.98
N MET A 255 17.51 2.99 45.17
CA MET A 255 17.25 2.31 43.90
C MET A 255 16.42 1.04 44.08
N GLU A 256 16.76 0.17 45.04
CA GLU A 256 15.99 -1.04 45.36
C GLU A 256 14.54 -0.71 45.78
N ASN A 257 14.34 0.38 46.54
CA ASN A 257 12.99 0.83 46.93
C ASN A 257 12.20 1.39 45.74
N ILE A 258 12.86 2.12 44.83
CA ILE A 258 12.24 2.65 43.62
C ILE A 258 11.86 1.52 42.66
N ASP A 259 12.71 0.50 42.50
CA ASP A 259 12.40 -0.68 41.69
C ASP A 259 11.21 -1.45 42.28
N THR A 260 11.13 -1.57 43.60
CA THR A 260 9.97 -2.16 44.28
C THR A 260 8.69 -1.34 44.01
N LEU A 261 8.76 -0.02 44.15
CA LEU A 261 7.64 0.88 43.85
C LEU A 261 7.20 0.76 42.38
N ARG A 262 8.14 0.61 41.45
CA ARG A 262 7.86 0.38 40.03
C ARG A 262 7.05 -0.90 39.84
N ASP A 263 7.45 -1.99 40.50
CA ASP A 263 6.76 -3.27 40.40
C ASP A 263 5.34 -3.19 40.99
N GLU A 264 5.18 -2.52 42.13
CA GLU A 264 3.87 -2.30 42.78
C GLU A 264 2.94 -1.47 41.87
N ILE A 265 3.41 -0.34 41.33
CA ILE A 265 2.63 0.47 40.37
C ILE A 265 2.30 -0.33 39.09
N THR A 266 3.22 -1.16 38.62
CA THR A 266 3.01 -2.01 37.43
C THR A 266 1.91 -3.05 37.70
N ASN A 267 1.93 -3.68 38.86
CA ASN A 267 0.87 -4.62 39.29
C ASN A 267 -0.48 -3.91 39.43
N TYR A 268 -0.48 -2.71 40.03
CA TYR A 268 -1.69 -1.90 40.16
C TYR A 268 -2.33 -1.55 38.82
N LYS A 269 -1.51 -1.06 37.89
CA LYS A 269 -1.89 -0.77 36.51
C LYS A 269 -2.41 -2.01 35.78
N ARG A 270 -1.92 -3.21 36.12
CA ARG A 270 -2.37 -4.47 35.53
C ARG A 270 -3.84 -4.75 35.84
N TYR A 271 -4.36 -4.35 37.00
CA TYR A 271 -5.78 -4.50 37.29
C TYR A 271 -6.67 -3.73 36.31
N LEU A 272 -6.32 -2.48 36.00
CA LEU A 272 -7.01 -1.69 34.98
C LEU A 272 -6.98 -2.40 33.62
N LEU A 273 -5.81 -2.90 33.20
CA LEU A 273 -5.68 -3.60 31.93
C LEU A 273 -6.49 -4.91 31.90
N ASN A 274 -6.56 -5.63 33.03
CA ASN A 274 -7.41 -6.81 33.17
C ASN A 274 -8.90 -6.44 33.01
N ILE A 275 -9.35 -5.35 33.62
CA ILE A 275 -10.73 -4.84 33.48
C ILE A 275 -11.02 -4.48 32.01
N GLU A 276 -10.11 -3.77 31.33
CA GLU A 276 -10.25 -3.48 29.91
C GLU A 276 -10.37 -4.74 29.06
N PHE A 277 -9.58 -5.77 29.37
CA PHE A 277 -9.67 -7.05 28.69
C PHE A 277 -11.03 -7.73 28.92
N LEU A 278 -11.58 -7.69 30.14
CA LEU A 278 -12.89 -8.25 30.43
C LEU A 278 -13.98 -7.55 29.60
N ASP A 279 -13.95 -6.22 29.51
CA ASP A 279 -14.85 -5.46 28.63
C ASP A 279 -14.71 -5.84 27.16
N TYR A 280 -13.46 -5.94 26.70
CA TYR A 280 -13.16 -6.36 25.35
C TYR A 280 -13.70 -7.77 25.08
N SER A 281 -13.53 -8.72 26.02
CA SER A 281 -13.95 -10.10 25.84
C SER A 281 -15.47 -10.22 25.66
N LYS A 282 -16.26 -9.44 26.42
CA LYS A 282 -17.73 -9.34 26.28
C LYS A 282 -18.13 -8.77 24.92
N GLN A 283 -17.40 -7.79 24.40
CA GLN A 283 -17.63 -7.26 23.04
C GLN A 283 -17.21 -8.26 21.96
N PHE A 284 -16.10 -8.96 22.17
CA PHE A 284 -15.56 -9.95 21.24
C PHE A 284 -16.52 -11.13 21.08
N GLN A 285 -17.13 -11.62 22.16
CA GLN A 285 -18.16 -12.68 22.09
C GLN A 285 -19.26 -12.34 21.08
N LYS A 286 -19.69 -11.08 21.00
CA LYS A 286 -20.70 -10.64 20.01
C LYS A 286 -20.21 -10.71 18.56
N LYS A 287 -18.89 -10.65 18.34
CA LYS A 287 -18.26 -10.77 17.01
C LYS A 287 -18.06 -12.24 16.59
N ILE A 288 -18.06 -13.20 17.53
CA ILE A 288 -17.79 -14.61 17.23
C ILE A 288 -18.82 -15.21 16.24
N PRO A 289 -20.15 -15.01 16.39
CA PRO A 289 -21.13 -15.58 15.47
C PRO A 289 -20.92 -15.14 14.02
N ILE A 290 -20.64 -13.85 13.80
CA ILE A 290 -20.36 -13.31 12.46
C ILE A 290 -19.05 -13.89 11.92
N THR A 291 -18.01 -13.98 12.77
CA THR A 291 -16.72 -14.58 12.39
C THR A 291 -16.85 -16.05 11.99
N LYS A 292 -17.71 -16.81 12.70
CA LYS A 292 -18.07 -18.19 12.35
C LYS A 292 -18.78 -18.26 11.00
N GLN A 293 -19.79 -17.40 10.77
CA GLN A 293 -20.49 -17.35 9.50
C GLN A 293 -19.56 -17.07 8.32
N LEU A 294 -18.59 -16.16 8.49
CA LEU A 294 -17.55 -15.90 7.49
C LEU A 294 -16.68 -17.14 7.24
N ALA A 295 -16.22 -17.82 8.29
CA ALA A 295 -15.41 -19.03 8.18
C ALA A 295 -16.17 -20.17 7.47
N THR A 296 -17.42 -20.41 7.85
CA THR A 296 -18.31 -21.39 7.22
C THR A 296 -18.60 -21.03 5.77
N ARG A 297 -18.92 -19.76 5.48
CA ARG A 297 -19.16 -19.29 4.10
C ARG A 297 -17.95 -19.55 3.21
N TYR A 298 -16.75 -19.22 3.66
CA TYR A 298 -15.55 -19.53 2.90
C TYR A 298 -15.43 -21.03 2.66
N ARG A 299 -15.46 -21.84 3.73
CA ARG A 299 -15.26 -23.29 3.66
C ARG A 299 -16.26 -24.01 2.76
N GLU A 300 -17.55 -23.69 2.89
CA GLU A 300 -18.63 -24.45 2.25
C GLU A 300 -19.04 -23.92 0.88
N LYS A 301 -18.87 -22.61 0.63
CA LYS A 301 -19.38 -21.98 -0.60
C LYS A 301 -18.30 -21.46 -1.53
N LEU A 302 -17.21 -20.94 -0.99
CA LEU A 302 -16.22 -20.19 -1.79
C LEU A 302 -14.92 -20.96 -2.01
N ARG A 303 -14.53 -21.87 -1.12
CA ARG A 303 -13.19 -22.48 -1.10
C ARG A 303 -12.81 -23.11 -2.44
N ASP A 304 -13.62 -24.03 -2.95
CA ASP A 304 -13.29 -24.74 -4.20
C ASP A 304 -13.30 -23.78 -5.40
N GLN A 305 -14.28 -22.87 -5.45
CA GLN A 305 -14.36 -21.84 -6.49
C GLN A 305 -13.15 -20.91 -6.46
N THR A 306 -12.67 -20.54 -5.27
CA THR A 306 -11.49 -19.68 -5.06
C THR A 306 -10.22 -20.36 -5.53
N ILE A 307 -10.04 -21.62 -5.15
CA ILE A 307 -8.88 -22.41 -5.57
C ILE A 307 -8.84 -22.51 -7.10
N HIS A 308 -9.97 -22.86 -7.70
CA HIS A 308 -10.11 -22.96 -9.16
C HIS A 308 -9.89 -21.61 -9.85
N ALA A 309 -10.51 -20.54 -9.36
CA ALA A 309 -10.34 -19.16 -9.83
C ALA A 309 -8.88 -18.70 -9.81
N ASN A 310 -8.13 -19.04 -8.76
CA ASN A 310 -6.72 -18.70 -8.65
C ASN A 310 -5.86 -19.43 -9.70
N ILE A 311 -6.16 -20.71 -9.99
CA ILE A 311 -5.47 -21.45 -11.06
C ILE A 311 -5.68 -20.78 -12.41
N ILE A 312 -6.92 -20.34 -12.72
CA ILE A 312 -7.22 -19.62 -13.96
C ILE A 312 -6.50 -18.25 -13.99
N MET A 313 -6.49 -17.49 -12.89
CA MET A 313 -5.74 -16.23 -12.85
C MET A 313 -4.24 -16.43 -13.05
N ASN A 314 -3.65 -17.45 -12.44
CA ASN A 314 -2.22 -17.73 -12.61
C ASN A 314 -1.88 -18.06 -14.06
N ALA A 315 -2.80 -18.72 -14.79
CA ALA A 315 -2.67 -18.96 -16.22
C ALA A 315 -2.82 -17.66 -17.02
N TYR A 316 -3.80 -16.81 -16.70
CA TYR A 316 -3.99 -15.51 -17.35
C TYR A 316 -2.76 -14.58 -17.16
N ASP A 317 -2.24 -14.49 -15.95
CA ASP A 317 -1.03 -13.72 -15.63
C ASP A 317 0.21 -14.31 -16.32
N ALA A 318 0.24 -15.62 -16.56
CA ALA A 318 1.29 -16.24 -17.38
C ALA A 318 1.20 -15.76 -18.83
N LEU A 319 -0.01 -15.66 -19.40
CA LEU A 319 -0.17 -15.12 -20.76
C LEU A 319 0.23 -13.64 -20.85
N ASP A 320 -0.04 -12.81 -19.83
CA ASP A 320 0.46 -11.43 -19.80
C ASP A 320 2.01 -11.39 -19.81
N LYS A 321 2.67 -12.30 -19.08
CA LYS A 321 4.13 -12.39 -19.07
C LYS A 321 4.73 -12.78 -20.42
N CYS A 322 4.00 -13.52 -21.27
CA CYS A 322 4.44 -13.79 -22.65
C CYS A 322 4.73 -12.51 -23.45
N ARG A 323 4.10 -11.37 -23.10
CA ARG A 323 4.30 -10.10 -23.79
C ARG A 323 5.73 -9.59 -23.74
N VAL A 324 6.48 -9.89 -22.68
CA VAL A 324 7.90 -9.50 -22.59
C VAL A 324 8.68 -10.16 -23.72
N PHE A 325 8.48 -11.46 -23.94
CA PHE A 325 9.11 -12.24 -25.00
C PHE A 325 8.63 -11.80 -26.40
N ILE A 326 7.32 -11.54 -26.55
CA ILE A 326 6.75 -11.02 -27.80
C ILE A 326 7.35 -9.66 -28.18
N ASN A 327 7.49 -8.76 -27.21
CA ASN A 327 8.08 -7.44 -27.44
C ASN A 327 9.58 -7.53 -27.77
N LEU A 328 10.32 -8.43 -27.12
CA LEU A 328 11.71 -8.72 -27.46
C LEU A 328 11.83 -9.23 -28.90
N TYR A 329 11.04 -10.26 -29.26
CA TYR A 329 11.00 -10.79 -30.62
C TYR A 329 10.71 -9.71 -31.65
N LYS A 330 9.69 -8.87 -31.39
CA LYS A 330 9.33 -7.76 -32.27
C LYS A 330 10.48 -6.76 -32.43
N SER A 331 11.22 -6.48 -31.36
CA SER A 331 12.37 -5.57 -31.42
C SER A 331 13.53 -6.12 -32.26
N GLU A 332 13.73 -7.44 -32.26
CA GLU A 332 14.81 -8.10 -32.99
C GLU A 332 14.45 -8.39 -34.46
N LYS A 333 13.20 -8.76 -34.73
CA LYS A 333 12.74 -9.22 -36.06
C LYS A 333 11.94 -8.17 -36.83
N GLY A 334 11.48 -7.12 -36.16
CA GLY A 334 10.65 -6.06 -36.75
C GLY A 334 9.18 -6.43 -36.95
N GLU A 335 8.78 -7.66 -36.61
CA GLU A 335 7.42 -8.17 -36.75
C GLU A 335 6.97 -8.96 -35.52
N LEU A 336 5.67 -9.14 -35.33
CA LEU A 336 5.13 -9.94 -34.24
C LEU A 336 5.29 -11.44 -34.53
N PRO A 337 5.61 -12.27 -33.52
CA PRO A 337 5.57 -13.71 -33.69
C PRO A 337 4.13 -14.19 -33.89
N THR A 338 3.96 -15.33 -34.55
CA THR A 338 2.65 -15.99 -34.72
C THR A 338 2.77 -17.48 -34.46
N GLY A 339 1.71 -18.11 -33.95
CA GLY A 339 1.69 -19.55 -33.68
C GLY A 339 2.20 -19.89 -32.28
N ASN A 340 2.81 -21.07 -32.13
CA ASN A 340 3.21 -21.62 -30.84
C ASN A 340 4.42 -20.85 -30.27
N LEU A 341 4.19 -20.09 -29.20
CA LEU A 341 5.23 -19.27 -28.59
C LEU A 341 6.28 -20.10 -27.85
N ARG A 342 5.94 -21.28 -27.34
CA ARG A 342 6.93 -22.17 -26.71
C ARG A 342 7.97 -22.60 -27.73
N GLN A 343 7.56 -23.08 -28.90
CA GLN A 343 8.48 -23.47 -29.96
C GLN A 343 9.40 -22.33 -30.43
N LEU A 344 8.95 -21.08 -30.30
CA LEU A 344 9.70 -19.90 -30.69
C LEU A 344 10.69 -19.42 -29.62
N PHE A 345 10.42 -19.69 -28.35
CA PHE A 345 11.18 -19.15 -27.21
C PHE A 345 11.88 -20.21 -26.35
N GLU A 346 11.73 -21.49 -26.67
CA GLU A 346 12.44 -22.60 -26.03
C GLU A 346 13.93 -22.52 -26.41
N ASP A 347 14.73 -21.95 -25.51
CA ASP A 347 16.19 -21.86 -25.62
C ASP A 347 16.81 -22.90 -24.67
N PRO A 348 17.44 -23.98 -25.18
CA PRO A 348 18.04 -25.02 -24.35
C PRO A 348 19.24 -24.53 -23.51
N GLU A 349 19.75 -23.31 -23.72
CA GLU A 349 20.82 -22.70 -22.91
C GLU A 349 20.30 -21.66 -21.89
N LYS A 350 19.00 -21.31 -21.92
CA LYS A 350 18.35 -20.32 -21.03
C LYS A 350 17.04 -20.86 -20.43
N GLU A 351 17.13 -22.06 -19.88
CA GLU A 351 16.03 -22.87 -19.33
C GLU A 351 15.14 -22.18 -18.27
N ASP A 352 15.48 -20.99 -17.77
CA ASP A 352 14.92 -20.50 -16.51
C ASP A 352 13.72 -19.54 -16.64
N GLU A 353 13.62 -18.69 -17.67
CA GLU A 353 12.63 -17.58 -17.64
C GLU A 353 11.29 -17.93 -18.30
N PHE A 354 11.29 -18.60 -19.45
CA PHE A 354 10.05 -18.96 -20.15
C PHE A 354 9.34 -20.16 -19.47
N ASP A 355 10.10 -21.07 -18.87
CA ASP A 355 9.56 -22.22 -18.11
C ASP A 355 8.76 -21.79 -16.88
N LEU A 356 9.10 -20.66 -16.27
CA LEU A 356 8.30 -20.06 -15.20
C LEU A 356 6.91 -19.62 -15.68
N VAL A 357 6.79 -19.18 -16.93
CA VAL A 357 5.50 -18.87 -17.57
C VAL A 357 4.71 -20.16 -17.81
N MET A 358 5.38 -21.17 -18.36
CA MET A 358 4.78 -22.47 -18.67
C MET A 358 4.32 -23.25 -17.43
N LYS A 359 4.89 -22.96 -16.24
CA LYS A 359 4.51 -23.60 -14.99
C LYS A 359 3.01 -23.51 -14.68
N ASN A 360 2.30 -22.50 -15.17
CA ASN A 360 0.87 -22.29 -14.89
C ASN A 360 -0.06 -22.73 -16.04
N LEU A 361 0.48 -23.21 -17.17
CA LEU A 361 -0.28 -23.54 -18.38
C LEU A 361 -0.27 -25.06 -18.65
N SER A 362 -1.41 -25.64 -19.02
CA SER A 362 -1.53 -27.05 -19.43
C SER A 362 -1.39 -27.27 -20.93
N SER A 363 -1.40 -26.19 -21.72
CA SER A 363 -1.10 -26.21 -23.15
C SER A 363 -0.08 -25.12 -23.50
N ASP A 364 0.57 -25.28 -24.64
CA ASP A 364 1.44 -24.23 -25.16
C ASP A 364 0.63 -22.96 -25.50
N PRO A 365 1.18 -21.76 -25.22
CA PRO A 365 0.55 -20.51 -25.59
C PRO A 365 0.66 -20.26 -27.10
N ILE A 366 -0.47 -19.98 -27.73
CA ILE A 366 -0.59 -19.71 -29.17
C ILE A 366 -0.93 -18.24 -29.37
N LEU A 367 -0.14 -17.54 -30.18
CA LEU A 367 -0.42 -16.15 -30.58
C LEU A 367 -1.09 -16.11 -31.95
N GLU A 368 -2.23 -15.44 -32.01
CA GLU A 368 -2.96 -15.14 -33.25
C GLU A 368 -3.10 -13.62 -33.42
N LEU A 369 -2.81 -13.11 -34.62
CA LEU A 369 -3.02 -11.70 -34.95
C LEU A 369 -4.52 -11.42 -35.13
N THR A 370 -4.97 -10.25 -34.67
CA THR A 370 -6.30 -9.73 -34.93
C THR A 370 -6.20 -8.46 -35.78
N ASP A 371 -7.33 -7.97 -36.29
CA ASP A 371 -7.38 -6.76 -37.12
C ASP A 371 -6.79 -5.52 -36.40
N ASP A 372 -6.89 -5.48 -35.08
CA ASP A 372 -6.50 -4.37 -34.22
C ASP A 372 -5.47 -4.75 -33.14
N GLY A 373 -4.79 -5.89 -33.25
CA GLY A 373 -4.02 -6.40 -32.13
C GLY A 373 -3.54 -7.84 -32.27
N TYR A 374 -3.50 -8.53 -31.13
CA TYR A 374 -3.28 -9.97 -31.06
C TYR A 374 -3.97 -10.58 -29.84
N VAL A 375 -4.17 -11.89 -29.89
CA VAL A 375 -4.59 -12.70 -28.76
C VAL A 375 -3.56 -13.77 -28.47
N ILE A 376 -3.40 -14.10 -27.19
CA ILE A 376 -2.65 -15.25 -26.73
C ILE A 376 -3.65 -16.21 -26.09
N LYS A 377 -3.66 -17.47 -26.53
CA LYS A 377 -4.56 -18.51 -26.03
C LYS A 377 -3.77 -19.66 -25.44
N ALA A 378 -4.21 -20.15 -24.30
CA ALA A 378 -3.72 -21.41 -23.72
C ALA A 378 -4.78 -22.02 -22.82
N LYS A 379 -4.49 -23.19 -22.24
CA LYS A 379 -5.31 -23.83 -21.23
C LYS A 379 -4.68 -23.68 -19.85
N ALA A 380 -5.50 -23.43 -18.84
CA ALA A 380 -5.07 -23.43 -17.44
C ALA A 380 -4.81 -24.87 -16.95
N LYS A 381 -4.04 -25.00 -15.86
CA LYS A 381 -3.75 -26.29 -15.19
C LYS A 381 -4.86 -26.76 -14.25
N ASP A 382 -6.06 -26.24 -14.41
CA ASP A 382 -7.23 -26.70 -13.68
C ASP A 382 -7.69 -28.07 -14.21
N THR A 383 -8.58 -28.72 -13.46
CA THR A 383 -9.08 -30.06 -13.81
C THR A 383 -9.87 -30.10 -15.11
N GLU A 384 -10.46 -28.97 -15.52
CA GLU A 384 -11.29 -28.87 -16.73
C GLU A 384 -10.46 -28.44 -17.96
N GLY A 385 -9.22 -27.97 -17.75
CA GLY A 385 -8.37 -27.44 -18.82
C GLY A 385 -8.99 -26.20 -19.45
N THR A 386 -9.45 -25.27 -18.61
CA THR A 386 -10.17 -24.06 -18.99
C THR A 386 -9.35 -23.25 -19.98
N GLU A 387 -9.96 -22.87 -21.12
CA GLU A 387 -9.32 -21.98 -22.09
C GLU A 387 -9.21 -20.57 -21.50
N VAL A 388 -8.00 -20.02 -21.56
CA VAL A 388 -7.68 -18.66 -21.11
C VAL A 388 -7.21 -17.86 -22.33
N VAL A 389 -7.82 -16.69 -22.50
CA VAL A 389 -7.52 -15.80 -23.63
C VAL A 389 -7.07 -14.46 -23.10
N PHE A 390 -5.87 -14.05 -23.50
CA PHE A 390 -5.31 -12.74 -23.21
C PHE A 390 -5.35 -11.88 -24.47
N HIS A 391 -6.09 -10.77 -24.43
CA HIS A 391 -6.31 -9.92 -25.59
C HIS A 391 -5.54 -8.61 -25.48
N VAL A 392 -4.79 -8.27 -26.53
CA VAL A 392 -4.06 -7.00 -26.63
C VAL A 392 -4.56 -6.24 -27.83
N ARG A 393 -5.06 -5.01 -27.60
CA ARG A 393 -5.37 -4.08 -28.68
C ARG A 393 -4.26 -3.08 -28.88
N PHE A 394 -4.04 -2.71 -30.12
CA PHE A 394 -3.22 -1.59 -30.53
C PHE A 394 -4.06 -0.33 -30.53
N ILE A 395 -3.85 0.50 -29.51
CA ILE A 395 -4.52 1.80 -29.41
C ILE A 395 -3.56 2.89 -29.84
N ASN A 396 -3.98 3.67 -30.83
CA ASN A 396 -3.27 4.87 -31.21
C ASN A 396 -3.76 6.06 -30.39
N LYS A 397 -2.89 6.61 -29.55
CA LYS A 397 -3.23 7.76 -28.69
C LYS A 397 -2.83 9.11 -29.27
N LEU A 398 -2.40 9.17 -30.53
CA LEU A 398 -1.93 10.41 -31.15
C LEU A 398 -3.02 11.49 -31.09
N ASP A 399 -4.21 11.21 -31.61
CA ASP A 399 -5.28 12.20 -31.70
C ASP A 399 -5.75 12.71 -30.33
N GLU A 400 -5.94 11.81 -29.36
CA GLU A 400 -6.29 12.15 -27.98
C GLU A 400 -5.20 13.03 -27.35
N MET A 401 -3.94 12.60 -27.45
CA MET A 401 -2.79 13.33 -26.92
C MET A 401 -2.69 14.73 -27.52
N LEU A 402 -2.89 14.88 -28.83
CA LEU A 402 -2.88 16.17 -29.51
C LEU A 402 -4.02 17.08 -29.02
N LYS A 403 -5.25 16.57 -28.98
CA LYS A 403 -6.44 17.32 -28.55
C LYS A 403 -6.33 17.82 -27.11
N GLU A 404 -5.80 16.99 -26.21
CA GLU A 404 -5.65 17.36 -24.80
C GLU A 404 -4.51 18.36 -24.56
N SER A 405 -3.48 18.32 -25.41
CA SER A 405 -2.24 19.08 -25.20
C SER A 405 -2.27 20.44 -25.88
N PHE A 406 -2.91 20.55 -27.05
CA PHE A 406 -2.81 21.74 -27.89
C PHE A 406 -4.18 22.35 -28.20
N SER A 407 -4.26 23.67 -28.13
CA SER A 407 -5.41 24.42 -28.63
C SER A 407 -5.31 24.72 -30.13
N TRP A 408 -4.11 24.62 -30.69
CA TRP A 408 -3.80 24.93 -32.09
C TRP A 408 -2.49 24.26 -32.49
N GLY A 409 -2.39 23.80 -33.74
CA GLY A 409 -1.29 22.97 -34.22
C GLY A 409 -1.47 21.49 -33.83
N PRO A 410 -0.42 20.65 -33.93
CA PRO A 410 0.96 20.98 -34.29
C PRO A 410 1.18 21.26 -35.78
N VAL A 411 2.04 22.24 -36.09
CA VAL A 411 2.48 22.57 -37.45
C VAL A 411 3.93 22.15 -37.63
N TYR A 412 4.19 21.32 -38.64
CA TYR A 412 5.50 20.79 -39.01
C TYR A 412 6.07 21.51 -40.22
N GLN A 413 7.38 21.77 -40.18
CA GLN A 413 8.15 22.29 -41.31
C GLN A 413 9.54 21.64 -41.32
N THR A 414 10.07 21.37 -42.51
CA THR A 414 11.46 20.91 -42.72
C THR A 414 12.08 21.71 -43.86
N ILE A 415 13.37 22.04 -43.73
CA ILE A 415 14.17 22.70 -44.79
C ILE A 415 15.02 21.66 -45.51
N ASP A 416 15.66 20.77 -44.75
CA ASP A 416 16.39 19.60 -45.22
C ASP A 416 15.84 18.39 -44.47
N SER A 417 15.10 17.52 -45.18
CA SER A 417 14.46 16.34 -44.59
C SER A 417 15.47 15.31 -44.07
N THR A 418 16.74 15.40 -44.45
CA THR A 418 17.78 14.50 -43.92
C THR A 418 18.35 14.99 -42.58
N LYS A 419 18.13 16.25 -42.21
CA LYS A 419 18.85 16.90 -41.08
C LYS A 419 17.98 17.68 -40.10
N THR A 420 16.86 18.25 -40.55
CA THR A 420 16.15 19.27 -39.77
C THR A 420 14.64 19.10 -39.80
N PHE A 421 14.00 19.40 -38.68
CA PHE A 421 12.58 19.68 -38.63
C PHE A 421 12.27 20.74 -37.56
N PHE A 422 11.09 21.34 -37.66
CA PHE A 422 10.54 22.24 -36.66
C PHE A 422 9.06 21.92 -36.48
N VAL A 423 8.65 21.69 -35.24
CA VAL A 423 7.23 21.55 -34.88
C VAL A 423 6.86 22.66 -33.90
N LYS A 424 5.74 23.33 -34.15
CA LYS A 424 5.18 24.37 -33.27
C LYS A 424 3.69 24.14 -33.00
N ALA A 425 3.24 24.40 -31.78
CA ALA A 425 1.83 24.37 -31.39
C ALA A 425 1.56 25.38 -30.27
N ARG A 426 0.29 25.63 -29.97
CA ARG A 426 -0.12 26.38 -28.78
C ARG A 426 -0.73 25.43 -27.76
N ALA A 427 -0.26 25.51 -26.53
CA ALA A 427 -0.76 24.71 -25.42
C ALA A 427 -2.23 25.05 -25.09
N ASN A 428 -2.92 24.13 -24.42
CA ASN A 428 -4.34 24.31 -24.09
C ASN A 428 -4.59 25.12 -22.80
N ASP A 429 -3.56 25.80 -22.28
CA ASP A 429 -3.66 26.74 -21.16
C ASP A 429 -4.52 27.96 -21.52
N SER A 430 -4.79 28.83 -20.55
CA SER A 430 -5.59 30.05 -20.77
C SER A 430 -4.90 31.03 -21.72
N PHE A 431 -3.56 31.07 -21.74
CA PHE A 431 -2.77 32.03 -22.53
C PHE A 431 -2.33 31.49 -23.90
N LYS A 432 -2.69 30.24 -24.22
CA LYS A 432 -2.34 29.57 -25.49
C LYS A 432 -0.83 29.61 -25.76
N THR A 433 -0.07 29.26 -24.74
CA THR A 433 1.39 29.36 -24.69
C THR A 433 2.03 28.63 -25.88
N LEU A 434 2.91 29.30 -26.63
CA LEU A 434 3.61 28.70 -27.76
C LEU A 434 4.65 27.68 -27.26
N VAL A 435 4.56 26.45 -27.76
CA VAL A 435 5.54 25.39 -27.52
C VAL A 435 6.13 24.91 -28.85
N THR A 436 7.42 24.56 -28.84
CA THR A 436 8.14 24.15 -30.06
C THR A 436 9.09 23.00 -29.77
N THR A 437 9.41 22.20 -30.79
CA THR A 437 10.45 21.19 -30.75
C THR A 437 11.20 21.13 -32.08
N ARG A 438 12.43 20.61 -32.04
CA ARG A 438 13.39 20.47 -33.15
C ARG A 438 14.26 19.22 -32.87
N PRO A 439 15.03 18.71 -33.85
CA PRO A 439 15.96 17.61 -33.60
C PRO A 439 16.88 17.92 -32.42
N GLU A 440 17.11 16.94 -31.57
CA GLU A 440 18.26 16.97 -30.67
C GLU A 440 19.47 16.47 -31.44
N PHE A 441 20.48 17.32 -31.61
CA PHE A 441 21.77 16.84 -32.10
C PHE A 441 22.40 15.97 -31.01
N ILE A 442 22.16 14.67 -31.09
CA ILE A 442 22.97 13.70 -30.34
C ILE A 442 24.38 13.82 -30.92
N GLN A 443 25.29 14.46 -30.19
CA GLN A 443 26.72 14.27 -30.44
C GLN A 443 26.98 12.78 -30.25
N PHE A 444 27.07 12.03 -31.35
CA PHE A 444 27.66 10.71 -31.32
C PHE A 444 29.02 10.86 -30.65
N LYS A 445 29.16 10.31 -29.43
CA LYS A 445 30.49 10.02 -28.89
C LYS A 445 31.18 9.17 -29.94
N LYS A 446 32.21 9.74 -30.56
CA LYS A 446 33.24 8.99 -31.29
C LYS A 446 33.96 8.09 -30.27
N GLU A 447 33.38 6.95 -29.97
CA GLU A 447 34.06 5.82 -29.31
C GLU A 447 33.87 4.53 -30.13
N GLU A 448 33.89 4.64 -31.47
CA GLU A 448 34.13 3.51 -32.37
C GLU A 448 35.12 3.87 -33.49
N ALA A 449 36.13 4.68 -33.13
CA ALA A 449 37.35 4.83 -33.92
C ALA A 449 38.55 4.56 -33.02
N LYS A 450 38.57 3.35 -32.44
CA LYS A 450 39.72 2.65 -31.83
C LYS A 450 39.23 1.33 -31.23
N LYS A 451 38.90 0.36 -32.07
CA LYS A 451 39.16 -1.07 -31.82
C LYS A 451 39.30 -1.77 -33.15
#